data_AF-A0A0A9WXM7-F1
#
_entry.id   AF-A0A0A9WXM7-F1
#
_cell.length_a   1.000
_cell.length_b   1.000
_cell.length_c   1.000
_cell.angle_alpha   90.00
_cell.angle_beta   90.00
_cell.angle_gamma   90.00
#
_symmetry.space_group_name_H-M   'P 1'
#
loop_
_entity.id
_entity.type
_entity.pdbx_description
1 polymer ?
#
loop_
_entity_poly.entity_id
_entity_poly.type
_entity_poly.pdbx_seq_one_letter_code
_entity_poly.pdbx_strand_id
1 'polypeptide(L)'
;MNVDLLISEVLKRKPLWDQKDPKHHHRFVLDRQWDEVAAEMKTSREAVRNKWKSLRDNFRKELRKTAQPHSGDCGSESTWKSSWKYFERLRFLQDQFTSQSGSL
;
A
#
# COMPACT_ATOMS: atom_id res chain seq x y z
N MET A 1 3.19 -0.68 17.40
CA MET A 1 3.21 -1.47 16.15
C MET A 1 4.31 -0.96 15.23
N ASN A 2 5.26 -1.82 14.88
CA ASN A 2 6.34 -1.48 13.95
C ASN A 2 5.83 -1.48 12.49
N VAL A 3 5.67 -0.31 11.91
CA VAL A 3 5.15 -0.14 10.54
C VAL A 3 6.06 -0.77 9.49
N ASP A 4 7.37 -0.72 9.71
CA ASP A 4 8.34 -1.27 8.76
C ASP A 4 8.17 -2.79 8.63
N LEU A 5 8.05 -3.45 9.79
CA LEU A 5 7.75 -4.87 9.89
C LEU A 5 6.39 -5.21 9.27
N LEU A 6 5.35 -4.42 9.55
CA LEU A 6 4.02 -4.62 8.95
C LEU A 6 4.08 -4.65 7.42
N ILE A 7 4.74 -3.66 6.82
CA ILE A 7 4.86 -3.57 5.36
C ILE A 7 5.68 -4.76 4.83
N SER A 8 6.75 -5.17 5.51
CA SER A 8 7.54 -6.35 5.11
C SER A 8 6.71 -7.62 5.15
N GLU A 9 5.95 -7.84 6.22
CA GLU A 9 5.12 -9.03 6.39
C GLU A 9 3.97 -9.10 5.38
N VAL A 10 3.37 -7.96 5.04
CA VAL A 10 2.36 -7.86 3.99
C VAL A 10 3.00 -8.05 2.61
N LEU A 11 4.17 -7.47 2.34
CA LEU A 11 4.86 -7.63 1.05
C LEU A 11 5.18 -9.10 0.75
N LYS A 12 5.66 -9.86 1.75
CA LYS A 12 5.88 -11.33 1.64
C LYS A 12 4.60 -12.09 1.28
N ARG A 13 3.45 -11.54 1.65
CA ARG A 13 2.12 -12.14 1.56
C ARG A 13 1.31 -11.49 0.44
N LYS A 14 1.67 -11.82 -0.81
CA LYS A 14 0.99 -11.35 -2.04
C LYS A 14 -0.54 -11.29 -1.96
N PRO A 15 -1.26 -12.33 -1.51
CA PRO A 15 -2.73 -12.25 -1.52
C PRO A 15 -3.29 -11.15 -0.62
N LEU A 16 -2.55 -10.62 0.37
CA LEU A 16 -3.03 -9.50 1.18
C LEU A 16 -3.12 -8.18 0.43
N TRP A 17 -2.38 -8.01 -0.67
CA TRP A 17 -2.25 -6.73 -1.36
C TRP A 17 -2.37 -6.80 -2.87
N ASP A 18 -2.07 -7.94 -3.49
CA ASP A 18 -2.10 -8.15 -4.93
C ASP A 18 -3.48 -8.67 -5.36
N GLN A 19 -4.23 -7.82 -6.07
CA GLN A 19 -5.54 -8.15 -6.61
C GLN A 19 -5.48 -9.18 -7.75
N LYS A 20 -4.30 -9.34 -8.38
CA LYS A 20 -4.07 -10.32 -9.44
C LYS A 20 -3.85 -11.72 -8.88
N ASP A 21 -3.57 -11.85 -7.57
CA ASP A 21 -3.37 -13.15 -6.94
C ASP A 21 -4.72 -13.88 -6.82
N PRO A 22 -4.85 -15.13 -7.31
CA PRO A 22 -6.11 -15.86 -7.25
C PRO A 22 -6.59 -16.06 -5.81
N LYS A 23 -5.67 -16.10 -4.83
CA LYS A 23 -6.00 -16.25 -3.41
C LYS A 23 -6.49 -14.95 -2.78
N HIS A 24 -6.38 -13.80 -3.46
CA HIS A 24 -6.95 -12.53 -3.00
C HIS A 24 -8.49 -12.58 -2.88
N HIS A 25 -9.15 -13.43 -3.68
CA HIS A 25 -10.60 -13.62 -3.60
C HIS A 25 -11.01 -14.58 -2.48
N HIS A 26 -10.07 -15.36 -1.92
CA HIS A 26 -10.35 -16.32 -0.87
C HIS A 26 -10.30 -15.65 0.51
N ARG A 27 -11.47 -15.23 1.00
CA ARG A 27 -11.61 -14.57 2.32
C ARG A 27 -10.98 -15.38 3.47
N PHE A 28 -11.09 -16.71 3.46
CA PHE A 28 -10.46 -17.58 4.46
C PHE A 28 -8.93 -17.52 4.43
N VAL A 29 -8.33 -17.47 3.23
CA VAL A 29 -6.87 -17.36 3.08
C VAL A 29 -6.40 -15.99 3.55
N LEU A 30 -7.11 -14.93 3.15
CA LEU A 30 -6.84 -13.57 3.62
C LEU A 30 -6.90 -13.49 5.14
N ASP A 31 -7.93 -14.06 5.75
CA ASP A 31 -8.12 -13.98 7.20
C ASP A 31 -7.00 -14.69 7.96
N ARG A 32 -6.66 -15.91 7.53
CA ARG A 32 -5.52 -16.65 8.08
C ARG A 32 -4.22 -15.87 7.96
N GLN A 33 -3.96 -15.26 6.81
CA GLN A 33 -2.75 -14.47 6.61
C GLN A 33 -2.71 -13.21 7.48
N TRP A 34 -3.84 -12.55 7.69
CA TRP A 34 -3.91 -11.44 8.65
C TRP A 34 -3.69 -11.88 10.09
N ASP A 35 -4.16 -13.07 10.46
CA ASP A 35 -3.91 -13.66 11.77
C ASP A 35 -2.42 -13.95 11.99
N GLU A 36 -1.72 -14.50 10.99
CA GLU A 36 -0.27 -14.71 11.05
C GLU A 36 0.50 -13.41 11.20
N VAL A 37 0.13 -12.36 10.44
CA VAL A 37 0.74 -11.04 10.58
C VAL A 37 0.47 -10.46 11.97
N ALA A 38 -0.74 -10.66 12.51
CA ALA A 38 -1.11 -10.19 13.85
C ALA A 38 -0.31 -10.87 14.96
N ALA A 39 -0.10 -12.19 14.85
CA ALA A 39 0.73 -12.96 15.75
C ALA A 39 2.19 -12.46 15.74
N GLU A 40 2.77 -12.24 14.55
CA GLU A 40 4.13 -11.70 14.40
C GLU A 40 4.25 -10.28 14.98
N MET A 41 3.21 -9.46 14.77
CA MET A 41 3.14 -8.10 15.30
C MET A 41 2.79 -8.04 16.80
N LYS A 42 2.52 -9.20 17.44
CA LYS A 42 2.05 -9.35 18.82
C LYS A 42 0.88 -8.41 19.12
N THR A 43 -0.11 -8.37 18.23
CA THR A 43 -1.27 -7.47 18.33
C THR A 43 -2.50 -8.08 17.71
N SER A 44 -3.65 -7.41 17.81
CA SER A 44 -4.91 -7.91 17.27
C SER A 44 -4.97 -7.73 15.74
N ARG A 45 -5.54 -8.71 15.03
CA ARG A 45 -5.80 -8.64 13.58
C ARG A 45 -6.50 -7.35 13.16
N GLU A 46 -7.44 -6.86 13.95
CA GLU A 46 -8.13 -5.59 13.70
C GLU A 46 -7.19 -4.38 13.74
N ALA A 47 -6.27 -4.34 14.71
CA ALA A 47 -5.27 -3.27 14.82
C ALA A 47 -4.33 -3.27 13.61
N VAL A 48 -3.89 -4.46 13.18
CA VAL A 48 -3.06 -4.63 11.97
C VAL A 48 -3.80 -4.14 10.72
N ARG A 49 -5.04 -4.60 10.52
CA ARG A 49 -5.86 -4.22 9.35
C ARG A 49 -6.13 -2.73 9.33
N ASN A 50 -6.47 -2.14 10.46
CA ASN A 50 -6.68 -0.69 10.58
C ASN A 50 -5.40 0.07 10.25
N LYS A 51 -4.25 -0.37 10.77
CA LYS A 51 -2.97 0.27 10.46
C LYS A 51 -2.61 0.16 8.98
N TRP A 52 -2.78 -1.01 8.39
CA TRP A 52 -2.56 -1.23 6.96
C TRP A 52 -3.46 -0.35 6.09
N LYS A 53 -4.75 -0.22 6.47
CA LYS A 53 -5.70 0.67 5.80
C LYS A 53 -5.22 2.12 5.83
N SER A 54 -4.78 2.62 6.99
CA SER A 54 -4.22 3.98 7.09
C SER A 54 -2.95 4.17 6.23
N LEU A 55 -2.08 3.16 6.15
CA LEU A 55 -0.88 3.22 5.30
C LEU A 55 -1.23 3.30 3.82
N ARG A 56 -2.18 2.48 3.36
CA ARG A 56 -2.66 2.51 1.97
C ARG A 56 -3.32 3.84 1.62
N ASP A 57 -4.13 4.39 2.53
CA ASP A 57 -4.77 5.69 2.32
C ASP A 57 -3.74 6.82 2.19
N ASN A 58 -2.74 6.83 3.09
CA ASN A 58 -1.67 7.82 3.03
C ASN A 58 -0.80 7.64 1.77
N PHE A 59 -0.47 6.41 1.39
CA PHE A 59 0.24 6.13 0.14
C PHE A 59 -0.52 6.63 -1.08
N ARG A 60 -1.84 6.41 -1.15
CA ARG A 60 -2.68 6.91 -2.24
C ARG A 60 -2.68 8.45 -2.31
N LYS A 61 -2.71 9.14 -1.17
CA LYS A 61 -2.62 10.61 -1.11
C LYS A 61 -1.27 11.10 -1.62
N GLU A 62 -0.19 10.49 -1.16
CA GLU A 62 1.17 10.79 -1.61
C GLU A 62 1.36 10.49 -3.10
N LEU A 63 0.87 9.35 -3.59
CA LEU A 63 0.95 8.96 -5.00
C LEU A 63 0.21 9.94 -5.91
N ARG A 64 -0.95 10.46 -5.47
CA ARG A 64 -1.69 11.49 -6.20
C ARG A 64 -0.94 12.80 -6.27
N LYS A 65 -0.27 13.18 -5.18
CA LYS A 65 0.61 14.36 -5.18
C LYS A 65 1.70 14.19 -6.22
N THR A 66 2.43 13.07 -6.20
CA THR A 66 3.52 12.83 -7.16
C THR A 66 3.05 12.69 -8.61
N ALA A 67 1.81 12.26 -8.85
CA ALA A 67 1.24 12.09 -10.19
C ALA A 67 0.61 13.37 -10.77
N GLN A 68 0.29 14.36 -9.95
CA GLN A 68 -0.36 15.59 -10.40
C GLN A 68 0.72 16.65 -10.67
N PRO A 69 1.00 17.01 -11.94
CA PRO A 69 1.85 18.16 -12.22
C PRO A 69 1.15 19.39 -11.65
N HIS A 70 1.90 20.22 -10.91
CA HIS A 70 1.39 21.48 -10.41
C HIS A 70 0.87 22.30 -11.60
N SER A 71 -0.45 22.43 -11.73
CA SER A 71 -1.10 23.14 -12.82
C SER A 71 -0.78 24.63 -12.66
N GLY A 72 0.36 25.05 -13.19
CA GLY A 72 0.89 26.40 -13.03
C GLY A 72 2.36 26.58 -13.41
N ASP A 73 3.18 25.52 -13.41
CA ASP A 73 4.60 25.64 -13.76
C ASP A 73 4.90 24.90 -15.07
N CYS A 74 5.04 25.69 -16.14
CA CYS A 74 5.52 25.23 -17.43
C CYS A 74 7.01 24.87 -17.29
N GLY A 75 7.34 23.58 -17.32
CA GLY A 75 8.68 23.14 -17.74
C GLY A 75 9.67 22.69 -16.66
N SER A 76 9.27 22.51 -15.40
CA SER A 76 10.14 21.83 -14.44
C SER A 76 9.69 20.38 -14.24
N GLU A 77 10.53 19.41 -14.62
CA GLU A 77 10.48 18.00 -14.21
C GLU A 77 10.65 17.89 -12.68
N SER A 78 9.73 18.50 -11.93
CA SER A 78 9.72 18.49 -10.48
C SER A 78 9.39 17.07 -10.05
N THR A 79 10.45 16.28 -9.90
CA THR A 79 10.45 14.94 -9.35
C THR A 79 10.05 15.07 -7.89
N TRP A 80 8.75 15.17 -7.63
CA TRP A 80 8.24 15.33 -6.28
C TRP A 80 8.57 14.07 -5.50
N LYS A 81 9.57 14.17 -4.63
CA LYS A 81 9.99 13.09 -3.75
C LYS A 81 9.14 13.18 -2.49
N SER A 82 8.25 12.21 -2.29
CA SER A 82 7.52 12.11 -1.02
C SER A 82 8.51 12.02 0.14
N SER A 83 8.41 12.93 1.10
CA SER A 83 9.20 12.92 2.34
C SER A 83 8.83 11.76 3.28
N TRP A 84 7.86 10.94 2.88
CA TRP A 84 7.37 9.85 3.68
C TRP A 84 8.24 8.60 3.52
N LYS A 85 8.98 8.24 4.57
CA LYS A 85 9.90 7.08 4.58
C LYS A 85 9.27 5.73 4.19
N TYR A 86 7.95 5.57 4.29
CA TYR A 86 7.26 4.33 3.89
C TYR A 86 6.80 4.34 2.44
N PHE A 87 6.89 5.49 1.76
CA PHE A 87 6.43 5.64 0.38
C PHE A 87 7.16 4.69 -0.57
N GLU A 88 8.49 4.68 -0.53
CA GLU A 88 9.28 3.76 -1.35
C GLU A 88 8.99 2.29 -1.03
N ARG A 89 8.79 1.97 0.25
CA ARG A 89 8.46 0.61 0.68
C ARG A 89 7.06 0.18 0.25
N LEU A 90 6.14 1.11 0.03
CA LEU A 90 4.77 0.86 -0.44
C LEU A 90 4.64 1.00 -1.96
N ARG A 91 5.74 1.29 -2.67
CA ARG A 91 5.76 1.49 -4.13
C ARG A 91 5.27 0.27 -4.91
N PHE A 92 5.39 -0.93 -4.35
CA PHE A 92 4.82 -2.16 -4.94
C PHE A 92 3.28 -2.10 -5.08
N LEU A 93 2.60 -1.29 -4.27
CA LEU A 93 1.16 -1.05 -4.39
C LEU A 93 0.80 -0.10 -5.53
N GLN A 94 1.76 0.61 -6.11
CA GLN A 94 1.50 1.57 -7.19
C GLN A 94 0.75 0.91 -8.35
N ASP A 95 1.18 -0.29 -8.78
CA ASP A 95 0.53 -1.08 -9.84
C ASP A 95 -0.96 -1.36 -9.54
N GLN A 96 -1.27 -1.55 -8.26
CA GLN A 96 -2.63 -1.82 -7.77
C GLN A 96 -3.51 -0.56 -7.77
N PHE A 97 -2.92 0.64 -7.77
CA PHE A 97 -3.65 1.91 -7.83
C PHE A 97 -3.67 2.53 -9.23
N THR A 98 -2.68 2.25 -10.07
CA THR A 98 -2.60 2.76 -11.45
C THR A 98 -3.52 2.02 -12.42
N SER A 99 -3.99 0.83 -12.05
CA SER A 99 -4.95 0.05 -12.86
C SER A 99 -6.34 0.71 -13.02
N GLN A 100 -6.57 1.93 -12.50
CA GLN A 100 -7.78 2.73 -12.76
C GLN A 100 -7.51 4.04 -13.52
N SER A 101 -6.35 4.21 -14.15
CA SER A 101 -6.04 5.36 -15.02
C SER A 101 -5.72 4.87 -16.42
N GLY A 102 -6.71 4.23 -17.04
CA GLY A 102 -6.59 3.60 -18.34
C GLY A 102 -7.96 3.35 -18.95
N SER A 103 -8.75 4.40 -19.13
CA SER A 103 -9.74 4.45 -20.20
C SER A 103 -9.93 5.89 -20.64
N LEU A 104 -9.37 6.13 -21.83
CA LEU A 104 -9.63 7.18 -22.80
C LEU A 104 -9.09 8.59 -22.47
#